data_AF-A0A7C1M1L8-F1
#
_entry.id   AF-A0A7C1M1L8-F1
#
_cell.length_a   1.000
_cell.length_b   1.000
_cell.length_c   1.000
_cell.angle_alpha   90.00
_cell.angle_beta   90.00
_cell.angle_gamma   90.00
#
_symmetry.space_group_name_H-M   'P 1'
#
loop_
_entity.id
_entity.type
_entity.pdbx_description
1 polymer ?
#
loop_
_entity_poly.entity_id
_entity_poly.type
_entity_poly.pdbx_seq_one_letter_code
_entity_poly.pdbx_strand_id
1 'polypeptide(L)'
;MEFVEVREGLAKILVPKAERIYDAPVFYNPVMALNRDISVLAVGVLKPRTALDALSATGIRGIRYALETPAEEVWLNDINEDAFNLILKN
;
A
#
# COMPACT_ATOMS: atom_id res chain seq x y z
N MET A 1 -9.08 -2.40 -17.31
CA MET A 1 -7.71 -2.50 -16.76
C MET A 1 -7.55 -3.92 -16.25
N GLU A 2 -6.55 -4.67 -16.75
CA GLU A 2 -6.23 -5.99 -16.20
C GLU A 2 -5.42 -5.81 -14.91
N PHE A 3 -5.75 -6.62 -13.90
CA PHE A 3 -5.04 -6.65 -12.63
C PHE A 3 -4.34 -7.99 -12.45
N VAL A 4 -3.24 -7.97 -11.71
CA VAL A 4 -2.61 -9.16 -11.16
C VAL A 4 -2.63 -9.07 -9.64
N GLU A 5 -2.92 -10.18 -8.96
CA GLU A 5 -2.81 -10.26 -7.51
C GLU A 5 -1.34 -10.44 -7.14
N VAL A 6 -0.86 -9.63 -6.21
CA VAL A 6 0.47 -9.76 -5.61
C VAL A 6 0.32 -9.87 -4.10
N ARG A 7 1.24 -10.60 -3.48
CA ARG A 7 1.32 -10.70 -2.02
C ARG A 7 2.62 -10.05 -1.54
N GLU A 8 2.51 -9.17 -0.55
CA GLU A 8 3.65 -8.58 0.14
C GLU A 8 3.34 -8.54 1.65
N GLY A 9 4.15 -9.24 2.44
CA GLY A 9 3.85 -9.47 3.85
C GLY A 9 2.52 -10.24 4.03
N LEU A 10 1.64 -9.68 4.87
CA LEU A 10 0.28 -10.22 5.06
C LEU A 10 -0.73 -9.66 4.05
N ALA A 11 -0.38 -8.58 3.35
CA ALA A 11 -1.27 -7.97 2.37
C ALA A 11 -1.31 -8.77 1.06
N LYS A 12 -2.52 -8.93 0.52
CA LYS A 12 -2.79 -9.35 -0.85
C LYS A 12 -3.49 -8.20 -1.54
N ILE A 13 -2.92 -7.71 -2.64
CA ILE A 13 -3.44 -6.55 -3.35
C ILE A 13 -3.49 -6.81 -4.85
N LEU A 14 -4.41 -6.13 -5.51
CA LEU A 14 -4.45 -6.01 -6.95
C LEU A 14 -3.54 -4.87 -7.39
N VAL A 15 -2.71 -5.13 -8.40
CA VAL A 15 -1.88 -4.12 -9.06
C VAL A 15 -2.16 -4.12 -10.56
N PRO A 16 -2.16 -2.96 -11.24
CA PRO A 16 -2.35 -2.92 -12.68
C PRO A 16 -1.25 -3.68 -13.39
N LYS A 17 -1.62 -4.51 -14.37
CA LYS A 17 -0.64 -5.19 -15.21
C LYS A 17 -0.01 -4.18 -16.18
N ALA A 18 1.30 -3.96 -16.09
CA ALA A 18 2.06 -3.08 -16.98
C ALA A 18 3.49 -3.62 -17.18
N GLU A 19 4.11 -3.31 -18.32
CA GLU A 19 5.49 -3.73 -18.60
C GLU A 19 6.52 -2.99 -17.74
N ARG A 20 6.28 -1.70 -17.47
CA ARG A 20 7.10 -0.88 -16.58
C ARG A 20 6.22 -0.28 -15.48
N ILE A 21 6.81 -0.09 -14.30
CA ILE A 21 6.13 0.48 -13.13
C ILE A 21 5.57 1.89 -13.39
N TYR A 22 6.19 2.65 -14.30
CA TYR A 22 5.78 4.02 -14.64
C TYR A 22 4.69 4.08 -15.71
N ASP A 23 4.45 2.97 -16.41
CA ASP A 23 3.38 2.88 -17.42
C ASP A 23 2.06 2.42 -16.79
N ALA A 24 2.10 1.95 -15.54
CA ALA A 24 0.91 1.56 -14.81
C ALA A 24 0.10 2.81 -14.41
N PRO A 25 -1.23 2.79 -14.59
CA PRO A 25 -2.12 3.89 -14.19
C PRO A 25 -2.15 4.10 -12.67
N VAL A 26 -1.84 3.06 -11.89
CA VAL A 26 -1.61 3.13 -10.45
C VAL A 26 -0.28 2.48 -10.12
N PHE A 27 0.55 3.19 -9.37
CA PHE A 27 1.94 2.82 -9.15
C PHE A 27 2.11 1.67 -8.13
N TYR A 28 2.89 0.67 -8.51
CA TYR A 28 3.43 -0.34 -7.60
C TYR A 28 4.87 -0.66 -7.99
N ASN A 29 5.79 -0.53 -7.01
CA ASN A 29 7.19 -0.92 -7.19
C ASN A 29 7.54 -2.05 -6.21
N PRO A 30 7.80 -3.29 -6.69
CA PRO A 30 8.18 -4.40 -5.83
C PRO A 30 9.55 -4.20 -5.16
N VAL A 31 10.46 -3.40 -5.76
CA VAL A 31 11.77 -3.08 -5.15
C VAL A 31 11.62 -2.31 -3.83
N MET A 32 10.48 -1.62 -3.64
CA MET A 32 10.18 -0.88 -2.41
C MET A 32 9.65 -1.75 -1.25
N ALA A 33 9.57 -3.07 -1.41
CA ALA A 33 9.11 -3.98 -0.35
C ALA A 33 9.94 -3.83 0.94
N LEU A 34 11.28 -3.80 0.82
CA LEU A 34 12.16 -3.62 1.99
C LEU A 34 11.93 -2.29 2.71
N ASN A 35 11.67 -1.22 1.95
CA ASN A 35 11.36 0.08 2.55
C ASN A 35 10.06 0.01 3.37
N ARG A 36 9.05 -0.72 2.87
CA ARG A 36 7.79 -0.95 3.59
C ARG A 36 7.96 -1.86 4.79
N ASP A 37 8.80 -2.90 4.71
CA ASP A 37 9.12 -3.76 5.86
C ASP A 37 9.72 -2.97 7.02
N ILE A 38 10.73 -2.13 6.74
CA ILE A 38 11.34 -1.25 7.75
C ILE A 38 10.29 -0.33 8.36
N SER A 39 9.39 0.20 7.54
CA SER A 39 8.33 1.10 7.98
C SER A 39 7.31 0.40 8.87
N VAL A 40 6.89 -0.83 8.53
CA VAL A 40 6.00 -1.67 9.34
C VAL A 40 6.65 -1.96 10.69
N LEU A 41 7.93 -2.34 10.71
CA LEU A 41 8.67 -2.56 11.96
C LEU A 41 8.73 -1.28 12.82
N ALA A 42 9.01 -0.13 12.21
CA ALA A 42 9.04 1.14 12.92
C ALA A 42 7.68 1.50 13.55
N VAL A 43 6.58 1.35 12.79
CA VAL A 43 5.22 1.56 13.31
C VAL A 43 4.90 0.54 14.42
N GLY A 44 5.30 -0.71 14.28
CA GLY A 44 5.13 -1.75 15.30
C GLY A 44 5.84 -1.45 16.63
N VAL A 45 7.00 -0.78 16.58
CA VAL A 45 7.77 -0.39 17.77
C VAL A 45 7.27 0.91 18.38
N LEU A 46 7.02 1.94 17.56
CA LEU A 46 6.57 3.25 18.02
C LEU A 46 5.10 3.27 18.45
N LYS A 47 4.30 2.32 17.95
CA LYS A 47 2.88 2.12 18.27
C LYS A 47 2.05 3.40 18.23
N PRO A 48 2.08 4.17 17.11
CA PRO A 48 1.20 5.30 16.97
C PRO A 48 -0.25 4.82 16.96
N ARG A 49 -1.16 5.57 17.60
CA ARG A 49 -2.60 5.26 17.57
C ARG A 49 -3.17 5.38 16.15
N THR A 50 -2.76 6.43 15.44
CA THR A 50 -3.22 6.75 14.09
C THR A 50 -2.02 6.87 13.14
N ALA A 51 -2.14 6.32 11.94
CA ALA A 51 -1.14 6.42 10.88
C ALA A 51 -1.77 6.95 9.58
N LEU A 52 -0.98 7.68 8.79
CA LEU A 52 -1.38 8.19 7.47
C LEU A 52 -0.38 7.70 6.42
N ASP A 53 -0.91 7.05 5.39
CA ASP A 53 -0.24 6.82 4.12
C ASP A 53 -0.71 7.90 3.14
N ALA A 54 0.05 8.98 3.04
CA ALA A 54 -0.40 10.22 2.40
C ALA A 54 -0.47 10.15 0.87
N LEU A 55 0.30 9.26 0.24
CA LEU A 55 0.42 9.07 -1.21
C LEU A 55 0.41 7.56 -1.50
N SER A 56 -0.76 6.97 -1.30
CA SER A 56 -0.95 5.52 -1.14
C SER A 56 -0.77 4.72 -2.42
N ALA A 57 -1.00 5.31 -3.60
CA ALA A 57 -1.09 4.61 -4.87
C ALA A 57 -2.01 3.37 -4.78
N THR A 58 -1.46 2.16 -4.77
CA THR A 58 -2.22 0.90 -4.59
C THR A 58 -2.73 0.66 -3.17
N GLY A 59 -2.29 1.47 -2.21
CA GLY A 59 -2.62 1.33 -0.79
C GLY A 59 -1.70 0.41 0.01
N ILE A 60 -0.70 -0.21 -0.64
CA ILE A 60 0.07 -1.30 -0.05
C ILE A 60 0.71 -0.95 1.31
N ARG A 61 1.17 0.28 1.51
CA ARG A 61 1.80 0.68 2.79
C ARG A 61 0.76 0.80 3.90
N GLY A 62 -0.31 1.57 3.66
CA GLY A 62 -1.40 1.71 4.63
C GLY A 62 -2.07 0.38 4.97
N ILE A 63 -2.34 -0.46 3.97
CA ILE A 63 -2.90 -1.81 4.17
C ILE A 63 -1.99 -2.66 5.05
N ARG A 64 -0.68 -2.66 4.79
CA ARG A 64 0.27 -3.39 5.64
C ARG A 64 0.33 -2.83 7.07
N TYR A 65 0.22 -1.52 7.26
CA TYR A 65 0.11 -0.97 8.62
C TYR A 65 -1.13 -1.50 9.35
N ALA A 66 -2.29 -1.54 8.69
CA ALA A 66 -3.52 -2.04 9.30
C ALA A 66 -3.45 -3.54 9.62
N LEU A 67 -2.75 -4.34 8.81
CA LEU A 67 -2.65 -5.80 8.99
C LEU A 67 -1.51 -6.24 9.91
N GLU A 68 -0.41 -5.51 9.96
CA GLU A 68 0.85 -5.98 10.53
C GLU A 68 1.30 -5.18 11.77
N THR A 69 0.54 -4.16 12.19
CA THR A 69 0.93 -3.26 13.29
C THR A 69 -0.25 -3.03 14.27
N PRO A 70 -0.01 -2.50 15.47
CA PRO A 70 -1.07 -2.20 16.44
C PRO A 70 -1.74 -0.83 16.21
N ALA A 71 -1.53 -0.17 15.06
CA ALA A 71 -2.21 1.08 14.76
C ALA A 71 -3.74 0.86 14.74
N GLU A 72 -4.48 1.68 15.47
CA GLU A 72 -5.95 1.56 15.60
C GLU A 72 -6.67 2.16 14.39
N GLU A 73 -6.06 3.16 13.77
CA GLU A 73 -6.66 3.93 12.69
C GLU A 73 -5.61 4.22 11.62
N VAL A 74 -5.87 3.79 10.37
CA VAL A 74 -4.95 3.99 9.25
C VAL A 74 -5.67 4.69 8.12
N TRP A 75 -5.16 5.85 7.71
CA TRP A 75 -5.72 6.67 6.64
C TRP A 75 -4.89 6.45 5.39
N LEU A 76 -5.56 6.20 4.27
CA LEU A 76 -4.94 6.04 2.95
C LEU A 76 -5.47 7.16 2.06
N ASN A 77 -4.56 7.87 1.41
CA ASN A 77 -4.90 9.00 0.55
C ASN A 77 -4.12 8.92 -0.76
N ASP A 78 -4.80 9.17 -1.87
CA ASP A 78 -4.15 9.45 -3.14
C ASP A 78 -4.97 10.48 -3.91
N ILE A 79 -4.30 11.33 -4.70
CA ILE A 79 -4.96 12.34 -5.53
C ILE A 79 -5.55 11.74 -6.81
N ASN A 80 -5.02 10.61 -7.26
CA ASN A 80 -5.47 9.93 -8.47
C ASN A 80 -6.76 9.13 -8.18
N GLU A 81 -7.83 9.41 -8.92
CA GLU A 81 -9.11 8.72 -8.80
C GLU A 81 -9.01 7.21 -9.05
N ASP A 82 -8.17 6.77 -9.98
CA ASP A 82 -7.91 5.34 -10.21
C ASP A 82 -7.22 4.70 -9.00
N ALA A 83 -6.29 5.42 -8.36
CA ALA A 83 -5.61 4.97 -7.16
C ALA A 83 -6.60 4.88 -5.99
N PHE A 84 -7.44 5.89 -5.78
CA PHE A 84 -8.50 5.87 -4.79
C PHE A 84 -9.45 4.67 -4.97
N ASN A 85 -9.94 4.46 -6.20
CA ASN A 85 -10.81 3.33 -6.51
C ASN A 85 -10.11 1.97 -6.33
N LEU A 86 -8.81 1.90 -6.57
CA LEU A 86 -8.03 0.68 -6.35
C LEU A 86 -7.76 0.43 -4.87
N ILE A 87 -7.50 1.48 -4.07
CA ILE A 87 -7.39 1.40 -2.61
C ILE A 87 -8.67 0.81 -2.01
N LEU A 88 -9.85 1.25 -2.45
CA LEU A 88 -11.13 0.71 -1.97
C LEU A 88 -11.37 -0.77 -2.33
N LYS A 89 -10.70 -1.26 -3.38
CA LYS A 89 -10.82 -2.66 -3.82
C LYS A 89 -9.84 -3.59 -3.11
N ASN A 90 -8.73 -3.06 -2.61
CA ASN A 90 -7.66 -3.78 -1.93
C ASN A 90 -7.93 -3.86 -0.42
#